data_AF-A0A498P3R9-F1
#
_entry.id   AF-A0A498P3R9-F1
#
_cell.length_a   1.000
_cell.length_b   1.000
_cell.length_c   1.000
_cell.angle_alpha   90.00
_cell.angle_beta   90.00
_cell.angle_gamma   90.00
#
_symmetry.space_group_name_H-M   'P 1'
#
loop_
_entity.id
_entity.type
_entity.pdbx_description
1 polymer ?
#
loop_
_entity_poly.entity_id
_entity_poly.type
_entity_poly.pdbx_seq_one_letter_code
_entity_poly.pdbx_strand_id
1 'polypeptide(L)'
;MSCVVGVLNITVSAEAEASQTLCDNEIVSVPERGRIDTVTQSLLVQAEGTEKTKTYSWLLCPKGDSLSEEVDLTLPKDVIEGSARSSVSVIGDILGRALRNLHGLLQMPYGCGEQNMAILSPNIYILQYLENTEQLTSAIRERATDFLKNGYQRQLNYRHNSGAYSTFGHGDENTW
;
A
#
# COMPACT_ATOMS: atom_id res chain seq x y z
N MET A 1 9.06 35.97 -14.80
CA MET A 1 8.09 35.05 -15.45
C MET A 1 7.67 34.07 -14.38
N SER A 2 6.50 34.25 -13.75
CA SER A 2 6.03 33.34 -12.68
C SER A 2 5.41 32.11 -13.35
N CYS A 3 6.07 30.96 -13.23
CA CYS A 3 5.52 29.70 -13.75
C CYS A 3 4.41 29.23 -12.80
N VAL A 4 3.21 28.97 -13.31
CA VAL A 4 2.08 28.48 -12.50
C VAL A 4 2.23 26.96 -12.35
N VAL A 5 2.47 26.50 -11.13
CA VAL A 5 2.47 25.06 -10.79
C VAL A 5 1.02 24.57 -10.74
N GLY A 6 0.74 23.41 -11.31
CA GLY A 6 -0.60 22.82 -11.34
C GLY A 6 -1.11 22.53 -12.75
N VAL A 7 -2.43 22.44 -12.91
CA VAL A 7 -3.06 22.09 -14.19
C VAL A 7 -3.14 23.33 -15.09
N LEU A 8 -2.49 23.25 -16.25
CA LEU A 8 -2.51 24.27 -17.29
C LEU A 8 -3.35 23.78 -18.48
N ASN A 9 -4.37 24.54 -18.86
CA ASN A 9 -5.18 24.25 -20.05
C ASN A 9 -4.57 24.97 -21.25
N ILE A 10 -4.13 24.20 -22.24
CA ILE A 10 -3.62 24.71 -23.51
C ILE A 10 -4.73 24.57 -24.54
N THR A 11 -5.09 25.68 -25.19
CA THR A 11 -6.06 25.69 -26.27
C THR A 11 -5.35 26.03 -27.57
N VAL A 12 -5.48 25.15 -28.57
CA VAL A 12 -4.95 25.33 -29.92
C VAL A 12 -6.13 25.44 -30.87
N SER A 13 -6.11 26.45 -31.71
CA SER A 13 -7.12 26.65 -32.75
C SER A 13 -6.45 26.72 -34.11
N ALA A 14 -6.94 25.94 -35.06
CA ALA A 14 -6.54 25.99 -36.45
C ALA A 14 -7.73 26.44 -37.29
N GLU A 15 -7.52 27.40 -38.19
CA GLU A 15 -8.56 27.91 -39.09
C GLU A 15 -8.05 27.91 -40.54
N ALA A 16 -8.91 27.48 -41.45
CA ALA A 16 -8.66 27.61 -42.88
C ALA A 16 -8.90 29.06 -43.32
N GLU A 17 -7.85 29.74 -43.79
CA GLU A 17 -7.91 31.12 -44.27
C GLU A 17 -8.20 31.18 -45.77
N ALA A 18 -9.07 32.09 -46.18
CA ALA A 18 -9.36 32.31 -47.59
C ALA A 18 -8.18 33.02 -48.28
N SER A 19 -7.70 32.47 -49.39
CA SER A 19 -6.63 33.07 -50.17
C SER A 19 -6.99 33.23 -51.65
N GLN A 20 -6.46 34.29 -52.26
CA GLN A 20 -6.56 34.54 -53.71
C GLN A 20 -5.42 33.89 -54.50
N THR A 21 -4.38 33.37 -53.83
CA THR A 21 -3.31 32.60 -54.48
C THR A 21 -3.80 31.19 -54.80
N LEU A 22 -3.56 30.74 -56.04
CA LEU A 22 -3.91 29.39 -56.47
C LEU A 22 -2.99 28.36 -55.80
N CYS A 23 -3.58 27.33 -55.19
CA CYS A 23 -2.87 26.12 -54.77
C CYS A 23 -3.16 25.04 -55.81
N ASP A 24 -2.11 24.51 -56.45
CA ASP A 24 -2.23 23.47 -57.50
C ASP A 24 -3.20 23.85 -58.64
N ASN A 25 -3.20 25.14 -59.04
CA ASN A 25 -4.10 25.76 -60.02
C ASN A 25 -5.60 25.81 -59.65
N GLU A 26 -5.97 25.53 -58.39
CA GLU A 26 -7.33 25.66 -57.87
C GLU A 26 -7.51 26.87 -56.94
N ILE A 27 -8.73 27.43 -56.91
CA ILE A 27 -9.11 28.52 -56.02
C ILE A 27 -9.33 27.93 -54.63
N VAL A 28 -8.72 28.54 -53.59
CA VAL A 28 -8.90 28.11 -52.21
C VAL A 28 -10.35 28.35 -51.76
N SER A 29 -11.11 27.28 -51.55
CA SER A 29 -12.48 27.35 -51.03
C SER A 29 -12.51 26.95 -49.55
N VAL A 30 -13.03 27.85 -48.69
CA VAL A 30 -13.19 27.58 -47.26
C VAL A 30 -14.64 27.13 -46.98
N PRO A 31 -14.87 25.97 -46.34
CA PRO A 31 -16.21 25.48 -46.06
C PRO A 31 -16.90 26.27 -44.92
N GLU A 32 -18.23 26.40 -44.97
CA GLU A 32 -19.04 27.05 -43.92
C GLU A 32 -18.96 26.33 -42.55
N ARG A 33 -18.83 24.99 -42.57
CA ARG A 33 -18.70 24.13 -41.38
C ARG A 33 -17.38 23.38 -41.40
N GLY A 34 -16.76 23.23 -40.23
CA GLY A 34 -15.47 22.55 -40.09
C GLY A 34 -14.26 23.38 -40.52
N ARG A 35 -14.44 24.69 -40.77
CA ARG A 35 -13.32 25.60 -41.08
C ARG A 35 -12.39 25.90 -39.91
N ILE A 36 -12.89 25.74 -38.69
CA ILE A 36 -12.15 25.94 -37.45
C ILE A 36 -12.19 24.63 -36.67
N ASP A 37 -11.02 24.18 -36.23
CA ASP A 37 -10.87 23.13 -35.24
C ASP A 37 -10.18 23.71 -34.00
N THR A 38 -10.79 23.54 -32.84
CA THR A 38 -10.26 24.02 -31.56
C THR A 38 -10.18 22.86 -30.58
N VAL A 39 -8.97 22.58 -30.10
CA VAL A 39 -8.71 21.52 -29.13
C VAL A 39 -8.14 22.14 -27.86
N THR A 40 -8.72 21.78 -26.72
CA THR A 40 -8.19 22.13 -25.39
C THR A 40 -7.68 20.87 -24.70
N GLN A 41 -6.42 20.89 -24.28
CA GLN A 41 -5.79 19.80 -23.55
C GLN A 41 -5.15 20.31 -22.26
N SER A 42 -5.30 19.56 -21.18
CA SER A 42 -4.72 19.88 -19.87
C SER A 42 -3.33 19.24 -19.72
N LEU A 43 -2.35 20.03 -19.26
CA LEU A 43 -1.02 19.57 -18.87
C LEU A 43 -0.82 19.79 -17.36
N LEU A 44 -0.26 18.81 -16.67
CA LEU A 44 0.15 18.96 -15.26
C LEU A 44 1.58 19.49 -15.21
N VAL A 45 1.75 20.73 -14.78
CA VAL A 45 3.05 21.38 -14.58
C VAL A 45 3.50 21.11 -13.14
N GLN A 46 4.64 20.44 -13.00
CA GLN A 46 5.30 20.23 -11.70
C GLN A 46 6.31 21.34 -11.42
N ALA A 47 6.61 21.57 -10.15
CA ALA A 47 7.66 22.49 -9.74
C ALA A 47 9.03 21.99 -10.20
N GLU A 48 9.93 22.92 -10.52
CA GLU A 48 11.32 22.60 -10.87
C GLU A 48 12.16 22.22 -9.64
N GLY A 49 13.43 21.84 -9.83
CA GLY A 49 14.35 21.53 -8.74
C GLY A 49 14.19 20.12 -8.15
N THR A 50 14.67 19.93 -6.91
CA THR A 50 14.67 18.63 -6.21
C THR A 50 13.77 18.69 -4.98
N GLU A 51 12.78 17.80 -4.91
CA GLU A 51 11.89 17.69 -3.75
C GLU A 51 12.67 17.28 -2.48
N LYS A 52 12.37 17.95 -1.36
CA LYS A 52 12.91 17.64 -0.03
C LYS A 52 11.77 17.35 0.92
N THR A 53 11.78 16.16 1.50
CA THR A 53 10.75 15.71 2.46
C THR A 53 11.32 15.66 3.87
N LYS A 54 10.60 16.26 4.84
CA LYS A 54 10.84 16.06 6.27
C LYS A 54 9.62 15.35 6.86
N THR A 55 9.87 14.29 7.64
CA THR A 55 8.81 13.48 8.25
C THR A 55 8.95 13.53 9.76
N TYR A 56 7.83 13.69 10.45
CA TYR A 56 7.73 13.67 11.90
C TYR A 56 6.68 12.63 12.30
N SER A 57 6.98 11.83 13.33
CA SER A 57 6.15 10.70 13.75
C SER A 57 6.11 10.62 15.27
N TRP A 58 4.92 10.43 15.84
CA TRP A 58 4.73 10.26 17.28
C TRP A 58 3.77 9.09 17.55
N LEU A 59 3.95 8.44 18.70
CA LEU A 59 3.01 7.47 19.24
C LEU A 59 2.35 8.06 20.48
N LEU A 60 1.06 8.39 20.39
CA LEU A 60 0.29 8.98 21.48
C LEU A 60 -0.67 7.94 22.07
N CYS A 61 -0.50 7.63 23.35
CA CYS A 61 -1.31 6.65 24.08
C CYS A 61 -2.03 7.35 25.25
N PRO A 62 -3.18 8.01 25.02
CA PRO A 62 -3.91 8.72 26.07
C PRO A 62 -4.54 7.72 27.03
N LYS A 63 -3.91 7.49 28.20
CA LYS A 63 -4.42 6.61 29.27
C LYS A 63 -5.46 7.33 30.16
N GLY A 64 -6.37 8.06 29.54
CA GLY A 64 -7.36 8.92 30.21
C GLY A 64 -6.99 10.42 30.26
N ASP A 65 -5.75 10.78 29.91
CA ASP A 65 -5.28 12.17 29.84
C ASP A 65 -5.21 12.67 28.39
N SER A 66 -5.29 14.00 28.21
CA SER A 66 -5.04 14.63 26.90
C SER A 66 -3.53 14.73 26.64
N LEU A 67 -3.07 14.15 25.54
CA LEU A 67 -1.70 14.28 25.04
C LEU A 67 -1.68 15.17 23.79
N SER A 68 -0.67 16.02 23.67
CA SER A 68 -0.48 16.93 22.53
C SER A 68 1.00 17.02 22.16
N GLU A 69 1.28 17.01 20.87
CA GLU A 69 2.61 17.23 20.31
C GLU A 69 2.53 18.35 19.27
N GLU A 70 3.53 19.21 19.24
CA GLU A 70 3.62 20.33 18.30
C GLU A 70 4.84 20.15 17.38
N VAL A 71 4.74 20.66 16.16
CA VAL A 71 5.81 20.57 15.17
C VAL A 71 5.94 21.84 14.37
N ASP A 72 7.16 22.37 14.35
CA ASP A 72 7.51 23.55 13.56
C ASP A 72 7.92 23.15 12.14
N LEU A 73 7.07 23.47 11.17
CA LEU A 73 7.34 23.25 9.76
C LEU A 73 8.20 24.39 9.20
N THR A 74 9.51 24.22 9.24
CA THR A 74 10.46 25.18 8.67
C THR A 74 10.77 24.87 7.21
N LEU A 75 10.34 25.77 6.32
CA LEU A 75 10.66 25.74 4.90
C LEU A 75 12.03 26.41 4.65
N PRO A 76 12.85 25.86 3.73
CA PRO A 76 14.12 26.48 3.37
C PRO A 76 13.88 27.73 2.52
N LYS A 77 14.88 28.63 2.45
CA LYS A 77 14.73 29.94 1.81
C LYS A 77 14.55 29.87 0.29
N ASP A 78 14.98 28.77 -0.32
CA ASP A 78 14.98 28.46 -1.75
C ASP A 78 13.73 27.64 -2.16
N VAL A 79 12.65 27.68 -1.38
CA VAL A 79 11.40 27.00 -1.72
C VAL A 79 10.73 27.67 -2.93
N ILE A 80 10.26 26.85 -3.87
CA ILE A 80 9.49 27.30 -5.02
C ILE A 80 8.03 27.53 -4.59
N GLU A 81 7.46 28.68 -4.98
CA GLU A 81 6.07 28.98 -4.66
C GLU A 81 5.11 27.90 -5.19
N GLY A 82 4.19 27.46 -4.33
CA GLY A 82 3.22 26.42 -4.67
C GLY A 82 3.76 24.98 -4.68
N SER A 83 5.06 24.75 -4.44
CA SER A 83 5.63 23.39 -4.38
C SER A 83 5.47 22.73 -3.00
N ALA A 84 5.30 23.52 -1.94
CA ALA A 84 5.22 23.01 -0.58
C ALA A 84 3.91 22.26 -0.33
N ARG A 85 4.01 21.02 0.15
CA ARG A 85 2.87 20.19 0.57
C ARG A 85 3.12 19.60 1.95
N SER A 86 2.08 19.57 2.77
CA SER A 86 2.07 18.85 4.04
C SER A 86 0.90 17.87 4.07
N SER A 87 1.11 16.71 4.68
CA SER A 87 0.08 15.69 4.88
C SER A 87 0.24 15.08 6.25
N VAL A 88 -0.88 14.87 6.94
CA VAL A 88 -0.94 14.20 8.24
C VAL A 88 -1.66 12.87 8.05
N SER A 89 -1.12 11.81 8.66
CA SER A 89 -1.74 10.48 8.68
C SER A 89 -1.82 10.01 10.13
N VAL A 90 -2.99 9.54 10.54
CA VAL A 90 -3.23 8.97 11.87
C VAL A 90 -3.51 7.48 11.72
N ILE A 91 -2.81 6.66 12.48
CA ILE A 91 -2.94 5.20 12.48
C ILE A 91 -3.13 4.75 13.93
N GLY A 92 -4.23 4.06 14.23
CA GLY A 92 -4.52 3.56 15.59
C GLY A 92 -3.84 2.22 15.92
N ASP A 93 -3.40 1.48 14.91
CA ASP A 93 -2.69 0.21 15.06
C ASP A 93 -1.47 0.17 14.13
N ILE A 94 -0.28 0.16 14.73
CA ILE A 94 1.02 0.13 14.02
C ILE A 94 1.10 -1.10 13.11
N LEU A 95 0.52 -2.23 13.52
CA LEU A 95 0.52 -3.47 12.77
C LEU A 95 -0.70 -3.61 11.86
N GLY A 96 -1.75 -2.82 12.08
CA GLY A 96 -3.05 -2.96 11.40
C GLY A 96 -2.98 -2.85 9.88
N ARG A 97 -1.97 -2.15 9.32
CA ARG A 97 -1.74 -2.10 7.86
C ARG A 97 -1.01 -3.34 7.33
N ALA A 98 -0.01 -3.84 8.07
CA ALA A 98 0.79 -5.00 7.67
C ALA A 98 0.02 -6.32 7.85
N LEU A 99 -0.90 -6.35 8.81
CA LEU A 99 -1.62 -7.55 9.25
C LEU A 99 -3.10 -7.58 8.79
N ARG A 100 -3.43 -6.85 7.72
CA ARG A 100 -4.76 -6.95 7.10
C ARG A 100 -4.99 -8.37 6.56
N ASN A 101 -6.19 -8.90 6.78
CA ASN A 101 -6.61 -10.22 6.28
C ASN A 101 -5.76 -11.40 6.79
N LEU A 102 -5.20 -11.30 8.00
CA LEU A 102 -4.44 -12.37 8.64
C LEU A 102 -5.13 -13.74 8.65
N HIS A 103 -6.46 -13.78 8.73
CA HIS A 103 -7.23 -15.03 8.66
C HIS A 103 -7.02 -15.80 7.35
N GLY A 104 -6.65 -15.11 6.26
CA GLY A 104 -6.31 -15.73 4.97
C GLY A 104 -4.96 -16.47 5.00
N LEU A 105 -4.12 -16.21 6.01
CA LEU A 105 -2.85 -16.92 6.21
C LEU A 105 -3.02 -18.22 7.01
N LEU A 106 -4.21 -18.48 7.57
CA LEU A 106 -4.48 -19.75 8.25
C LEU A 106 -4.44 -20.90 7.25
N GLN A 107 -3.55 -21.86 7.50
CA GLN A 107 -3.32 -23.02 6.64
C GLN A 107 -3.39 -24.32 7.42
N MET A 108 -3.91 -25.38 6.81
CA MET A 108 -3.92 -26.70 7.44
C MET A 108 -2.49 -27.26 7.48
N PRO A 109 -1.95 -27.64 8.65
CA PRO A 109 -0.60 -28.20 8.75
C PRO A 109 -0.45 -29.52 7.97
N TYR A 110 0.70 -29.69 7.31
CA TYR A 110 1.00 -30.88 6.53
C TYR A 110 2.51 -31.18 6.50
N GLY A 111 2.89 -32.29 5.85
CA GLY A 111 4.29 -32.64 5.64
C GLY A 111 4.95 -33.37 6.81
N CYS A 112 6.29 -33.33 6.80
CA CYS A 112 7.18 -33.86 7.85
C CYS A 112 7.16 -32.98 9.11
N GLY A 113 7.88 -33.35 10.18
CA GLY A 113 7.86 -32.64 11.45
C GLY A 113 8.22 -31.15 11.33
N GLU A 114 9.22 -30.83 10.52
CA GLU A 114 9.63 -29.43 10.27
C GLU A 114 8.57 -28.65 9.49
N GLN A 115 8.06 -29.21 8.40
CA GLN A 115 7.04 -28.57 7.56
C GLN A 115 5.73 -28.37 8.33
N ASN A 116 5.35 -29.36 9.16
CA ASN A 116 4.17 -29.27 9.99
C ASN A 116 4.31 -28.13 11.01
N MET A 117 5.46 -28.01 11.68
CA MET A 117 5.74 -26.90 12.59
C MET A 117 5.83 -25.55 11.91
N ALA A 118 6.38 -25.49 10.70
CA ALA A 118 6.47 -24.26 9.90
C ALA A 118 5.09 -23.65 9.61
N ILE A 119 4.02 -24.46 9.63
CA ILE A 119 2.63 -24.01 9.43
C ILE A 119 1.87 -23.90 10.75
N LEU A 120 2.09 -24.84 11.68
CA LEU A 120 1.42 -24.87 12.96
C LEU A 120 1.75 -23.63 13.81
N SER A 121 3.03 -23.24 13.90
CA SER A 121 3.45 -22.11 14.73
C SER A 121 2.83 -20.78 14.27
N PRO A 122 2.88 -20.39 12.98
CA PRO A 122 2.19 -19.17 12.52
C PRO A 122 0.69 -19.15 12.82
N ASN A 123 -0.02 -20.27 12.67
CA ASN A 123 -1.46 -20.34 12.98
C ASN A 123 -1.77 -19.97 14.44
N ILE A 124 -0.90 -20.36 15.38
CA ILE A 124 -1.05 -20.03 16.81
C ILE A 124 -0.93 -18.53 17.02
N TYR A 125 0.12 -17.90 16.48
CA TYR A 125 0.36 -16.47 16.63
C TYR A 125 -0.70 -15.61 15.92
N ILE A 126 -1.20 -16.07 14.77
CA ILE A 126 -2.32 -15.42 14.07
C ILE A 126 -3.56 -15.42 14.96
N LEU A 127 -3.90 -16.56 15.55
CA LEU A 127 -5.06 -16.67 16.43
C LEU A 127 -4.92 -15.75 17.65
N GLN A 128 -3.76 -15.75 18.31
CA GLN A 128 -3.47 -14.92 19.47
C GLN A 128 -3.52 -13.42 19.13
N TYR A 129 -3.02 -13.01 17.96
CA TYR A 129 -3.11 -11.62 17.51
C TYR A 129 -4.57 -11.20 17.26
N LEU A 130 -5.34 -12.02 16.54
CA LEU A 130 -6.75 -11.72 16.25
C LEU A 130 -7.59 -11.65 17.54
N GLU A 131 -7.28 -12.48 18.53
CA GLU A 131 -7.93 -12.45 19.84
C GLU A 131 -7.60 -11.16 20.61
N ASN A 132 -6.32 -10.81 20.73
CA ASN A 132 -5.88 -9.62 21.46
C ASN A 132 -6.29 -8.30 20.80
N THR A 133 -6.54 -8.32 19.50
CA THR A 133 -7.00 -7.13 18.74
C THR A 133 -8.52 -7.11 18.53
N GLU A 134 -9.26 -8.03 19.16
CA GLU A 134 -10.72 -8.15 19.05
C GLU A 134 -11.24 -8.34 17.61
N GLN A 135 -10.39 -8.85 16.71
CA GLN A 135 -10.71 -9.15 15.32
C GLN A 135 -11.15 -10.61 15.11
N LEU A 136 -11.12 -11.44 16.16
CA LEU A 136 -11.43 -12.86 16.10
C LEU A 136 -12.94 -13.11 16.00
N THR A 137 -13.38 -13.69 14.88
CA THR A 137 -14.76 -14.17 14.71
C THR A 137 -14.90 -15.64 15.09
N SER A 138 -16.13 -16.10 15.37
CA SER A 138 -16.42 -17.50 15.65
C SER A 138 -15.98 -18.44 14.52
N ALA A 139 -16.23 -18.08 13.27
CA ALA A 139 -15.84 -18.86 12.10
C ALA A 139 -14.32 -18.99 11.96
N ILE A 140 -13.56 -17.92 12.22
CA ILE A 140 -12.10 -17.97 12.20
C ILE A 140 -11.59 -18.85 13.35
N ARG A 141 -12.15 -18.69 14.56
CA ARG A 141 -11.79 -19.47 15.75
C ARG A 141 -12.01 -20.97 15.53
N GLU A 142 -13.15 -21.36 14.99
CA GLU A 142 -13.48 -22.77 14.72
C GLU A 142 -12.48 -23.37 13.72
N ARG A 143 -12.29 -22.73 12.56
CA ARG A 143 -11.33 -23.17 11.55
C ARG A 143 -9.90 -23.26 12.08
N ALA A 144 -9.45 -22.24 12.81
CA ALA A 144 -8.12 -22.23 13.41
C ALA A 144 -7.97 -23.36 14.43
N THR A 145 -8.97 -23.58 15.28
CA THR A 145 -8.97 -24.64 16.29
C THR A 145 -8.83 -26.01 15.65
N ASP A 146 -9.53 -26.28 14.55
CA ASP A 146 -9.43 -27.54 13.82
C ASP A 146 -8.04 -27.73 13.21
N PHE A 147 -7.46 -26.66 12.64
CA PHE A 147 -6.10 -26.69 12.08
C PHE A 147 -5.06 -26.96 13.18
N LEU A 148 -5.20 -26.31 14.34
CA LEU A 148 -4.31 -26.49 15.49
C LEU A 148 -4.41 -27.89 16.07
N LYS A 149 -5.63 -28.43 16.26
CA LYS A 149 -5.85 -29.81 16.72
C LYS A 149 -5.20 -30.82 15.78
N ASN A 150 -5.42 -30.68 14.48
CA ASN A 150 -4.84 -31.58 13.48
C ASN A 150 -3.31 -31.49 13.45
N GLY A 151 -2.76 -30.28 13.41
CA GLY A 151 -1.30 -30.08 13.39
C GLY A 151 -0.61 -30.56 14.67
N TYR A 152 -1.23 -30.36 15.83
CA TYR A 152 -0.73 -30.89 17.10
C TYR A 152 -0.70 -32.43 17.09
N GLN A 153 -1.83 -33.06 16.73
CA GLN A 153 -1.91 -34.52 16.65
C GLN A 153 -0.90 -35.10 15.65
N ARG A 154 -0.68 -34.39 14.53
CA ARG A 154 0.32 -34.77 13.53
C ARG A 154 1.74 -34.60 14.05
N GLN A 155 2.03 -33.53 14.80
CA GLN A 155 3.37 -33.29 15.34
C GLN A 155 3.79 -34.38 16.33
N LEU A 156 2.85 -34.91 17.11
CA LEU A 156 3.09 -36.00 18.05
C LEU A 156 3.63 -37.27 17.37
N ASN A 157 3.37 -37.49 16.08
CA ASN A 157 3.92 -38.63 15.34
C ASN A 157 5.45 -38.54 15.16
N TYR A 158 6.03 -37.36 15.35
CA TYR A 158 7.48 -37.11 15.24
C TYR A 158 8.19 -37.05 16.59
N ARG A 159 7.49 -37.41 17.67
CA ARG A 159 8.00 -37.45 19.04
C ARG A 159 8.67 -38.79 19.32
N HIS A 160 9.89 -38.75 19.84
CA HIS A 160 10.64 -39.91 20.33
C HIS A 160 10.19 -40.33 21.73
N ASN A 161 10.53 -41.56 22.13
CA ASN A 161 10.26 -42.06 23.50
C ASN A 161 10.97 -41.24 24.59
N SER A 162 12.13 -40.65 24.26
CA SER A 162 12.85 -39.68 25.10
C SER A 162 12.06 -38.39 25.36
N GLY A 163 11.08 -38.10 24.49
CA GLY A 163 10.33 -36.85 24.48
C GLY A 163 10.85 -35.82 23.47
N ALA A 164 12.00 -36.06 22.85
CA ALA A 164 12.55 -35.21 21.80
C ALA A 164 11.73 -35.28 20.50
N TYR A 165 11.95 -34.33 19.58
CA TYR A 165 11.36 -34.33 18.26
C TYR A 165 12.45 -34.38 17.18
N SER A 166 12.10 -34.89 16.00
CA SER A 166 12.98 -34.90 14.84
C SER A 166 12.17 -34.67 13.57
N THR A 167 12.85 -34.40 12.45
CA THR A 167 12.19 -34.10 11.16
C THR A 167 11.30 -35.26 10.70
N PHE A 168 11.70 -36.50 10.96
CA PHE A 168 11.03 -37.71 10.45
C PHE A 168 10.45 -38.60 11.55
N GLY A 169 10.65 -38.26 12.83
CA GLY A 169 10.19 -39.07 13.97
C GLY A 169 11.06 -40.29 14.27
N HIS A 170 12.16 -40.45 13.53
CA HIS A 170 13.19 -41.46 13.73
C HIS A 170 14.54 -40.88 13.28
N GLY A 171 15.64 -41.52 13.69
CA GLY A 171 16.99 -41.00 13.46
C GLY A 171 17.42 -40.02 14.53
N ASP A 172 18.36 -39.15 14.22
CA ASP A 172 18.96 -38.24 15.19
C ASP A 172 17.93 -37.23 15.73
N GLU A 173 17.96 -37.04 17.04
CA GLU A 173 17.11 -36.06 17.73
C GLU A 173 17.54 -34.63 17.37
N ASN A 174 16.57 -33.73 17.19
CA ASN A 174 16.87 -32.33 16.88
C ASN A 174 16.93 -31.51 18.18
N THR A 175 17.92 -30.63 18.28
CA THR A 175 18.17 -29.75 19.44
C THR A 175 17.66 -28.32 19.25
N TRP A 176 17.13 -27.98 18.08
CA TRP A 176 16.60 -26.66 17.75
C TRP A 176 15.08 -26.62 17.83
#